data_AF-A0A368G012-F1
#
_entry.id   AF-A0A368G012-F1
#
_cell.length_a   1.000
_cell.length_b   1.000
_cell.length_c   1.000
_cell.angle_alpha   90.00
_cell.angle_beta   90.00
_cell.angle_gamma   90.00
#
_symmetry.space_group_name_H-M   'P 1'
#
loop_
_entity.id
_entity.type
_entity.pdbx_description
1 polymer ?
#
loop_
_entity_poly.entity_id
_entity_poly.type
_entity_poly.pdbx_seq_one_letter_code
_entity_poly.pdbx_strand_id
1 'polypeptide(L)'
;MFPKPSPRHISKSTMLFIGGGMLGYGALEMLWSSETFQSKALMPVINHYFDEEASHDLAVRVAAWGLFPRLGTNRKEYPELNCEGIINRYGFNNDGVGKVQKRVRAARAEWMEHFAMFGVNIANNKLTDDAKLDYEIGVNYFAAYSDYIVINVSSPESLNLLSAERKCDLQKLLVYVKHTVDLMKLPTRPKVLLKIPPDLSENEKKDIAQLLVYVKHTVDLMKLPTRPKVLLKIPPDLSENEKKDVAQMTMNPKHGIDALIVSDTTMRRPDLLKSGNSVQIGGLSGAPLRRISTECIRDMYRLTNGRVPIVGCGGVSSGADTYEKIRAGASVVQLYSALVFHGFPVVGKVKRELADLLRRDGYTNVSQAVGTDHRI
;
A
#
# COMPACT_ATOMS: atom_id res chain seq x y z
N MET A 1 8.84 10.78 68.21
CA MET A 1 8.54 9.93 67.03
C MET A 1 7.66 10.77 66.11
N PHE A 2 8.16 11.20 64.95
CA PHE A 2 7.36 12.06 64.06
C PHE A 2 6.17 11.27 63.49
N PRO A 3 4.96 11.87 63.39
CA PRO A 3 3.79 11.17 62.86
C PRO A 3 4.05 10.77 61.41
N LYS A 4 3.79 9.49 61.07
CA LYS A 4 3.84 9.03 59.68
C LYS A 4 2.81 9.84 58.87
N PRO A 5 3.18 10.38 57.69
CA PRO A 5 2.23 11.08 56.84
C PRO A 5 1.07 10.16 56.44
N SER A 6 -0.11 10.74 56.20
CA SER A 6 -1.33 9.96 55.94
C SER A 6 -1.14 9.03 54.73
N PRO A 7 -1.79 7.85 54.68
CA PRO A 7 -1.62 6.87 53.60
C PRO A 7 -1.94 7.38 52.18
N ARG A 8 -2.48 8.60 52.05
CA ARG A 8 -2.82 9.25 50.78
C ARG A 8 -1.88 10.39 50.39
N HIS A 9 -0.83 10.66 51.17
CA HIS A 9 0.10 11.75 50.88
C HIS A 9 1.17 11.30 49.88
N ILE A 10 0.84 11.36 48.58
CA ILE A 10 1.81 11.16 47.51
C ILE A 10 2.69 12.41 47.44
N SER A 11 3.98 12.28 47.74
CA SER A 11 4.90 13.42 47.67
C SER A 11 5.16 13.84 46.22
N LYS A 12 5.44 15.12 45.97
CA LYS A 12 5.86 15.61 44.65
C LYS A 12 7.06 14.82 44.12
N SER A 13 8.00 14.44 45.00
CA SER A 13 9.16 13.61 44.66
C SER A 13 8.78 12.20 44.23
N THR A 14 7.77 11.59 44.87
CA THR A 14 7.22 10.28 44.48
C THR A 14 6.56 10.34 43.11
N MET A 15 5.77 11.39 42.83
CA MET A 15 5.20 11.63 41.50
C MET A 15 6.29 11.82 40.43
N LEU A 16 7.35 12.59 40.74
CA LEU A 16 8.45 12.83 39.82
C LEU A 16 9.23 11.54 39.51
N PHE A 17 9.51 10.72 40.54
CA PHE A 17 10.28 9.50 40.38
C PHE A 17 9.50 8.41 39.65
N ILE A 18 8.23 8.19 40.01
CA ILE A 18 7.37 7.21 39.34
C ILE A 18 7.06 7.67 37.91
N GLY A 19 6.69 8.94 37.72
CA GLY A 19 6.39 9.50 36.40
C GLY A 19 7.62 9.50 35.48
N GLY A 20 8.77 9.97 35.97
CA GLY A 20 10.02 9.97 35.22
C GLY A 20 10.52 8.56 34.91
N GLY A 21 10.40 7.62 35.87
CA GLY A 21 10.76 6.22 35.67
C GLY A 21 9.86 5.52 34.63
N MET A 22 8.55 5.75 34.68
CA MET A 22 7.61 5.22 33.68
C MET A 22 7.85 5.80 32.29
N LEU A 23 8.11 7.11 32.19
CA LEU A 23 8.47 7.76 30.93
C LEU A 23 9.80 7.21 30.36
N GLY A 24 10.81 7.06 31.22
CA GLY A 24 12.10 6.48 30.84
C GLY A 24 11.97 5.03 30.38
N TYR A 25 11.21 4.20 31.10
CA TYR A 25 10.93 2.82 30.71
C TYR A 25 10.18 2.75 29.38
N GLY A 26 9.13 3.55 29.20
CA GLY A 26 8.39 3.63 27.95
C GLY A 26 9.28 4.06 26.77
N ALA A 27 10.19 5.01 26.98
CA ALA A 27 11.15 5.44 25.97
C ALA A 27 12.14 4.32 25.60
N LEU A 28 12.62 3.54 26.57
CA LEU A 28 13.49 2.38 26.32
C LEU A 28 12.76 1.27 25.57
N GLU A 29 11.54 0.93 25.98
CA GLU A 29 10.70 -0.05 25.30
C GLU A 29 10.36 0.39 23.87
N MET A 30 10.12 1.70 23.67
CA MET A 30 9.96 2.28 22.35
C MET A 30 11.25 2.09 21.55
N LEU A 31 12.42 2.53 22.04
CA LEU A 31 13.72 2.37 21.37
C LEU A 31 14.06 0.91 21.01
N TRP A 32 13.70 -0.04 21.86
CA TRP A 32 13.90 -1.47 21.61
C TRP A 32 12.84 -2.10 20.72
N SER A 33 11.91 -1.32 20.16
CA SER A 33 10.84 -1.79 19.28
C SER A 33 10.02 -2.92 19.93
N SER A 34 9.76 -2.80 21.23
CA SER A 34 9.03 -3.82 21.98
C SER A 34 7.60 -3.96 21.45
N GLU A 35 7.31 -5.09 20.82
CA GLU A 35 5.99 -5.37 20.26
C GLU A 35 4.91 -5.34 21.36
N THR A 36 5.27 -5.73 22.59
CA THR A 36 4.36 -5.75 23.75
C THR A 36 4.00 -4.34 24.20
N PHE A 37 5.01 -3.50 24.41
CA PHE A 37 4.78 -2.14 24.84
C PHE A 37 3.98 -1.36 23.80
N GLN A 38 4.33 -1.52 22.51
CA GLN A 38 3.61 -0.84 21.45
C GLN A 38 2.15 -1.28 21.37
N SER A 39 1.89 -2.60 21.32
CA SER A 39 0.53 -3.10 21.11
C SER A 39 -0.37 -3.02 22.34
N LYS A 40 0.15 -3.19 23.57
CA LYS A 40 -0.66 -3.25 24.80
C LYS A 40 -0.72 -1.95 25.60
N ALA A 41 0.24 -1.05 25.40
CA ALA A 41 0.28 0.21 26.13
C ALA A 41 0.19 1.41 25.18
N LEU A 42 1.11 1.53 24.23
CA LEU A 42 1.20 2.72 23.37
C LEU A 42 -0.01 2.88 22.45
N MET A 43 -0.33 1.86 21.64
CA MET A 43 -1.42 1.93 20.66
C MET A 43 -2.79 2.10 21.33
N PRO A 44 -3.14 1.41 22.44
CA PRO A 44 -4.37 1.68 23.17
C PRO A 44 -4.46 3.12 23.69
N VAL A 45 -3.36 3.70 24.17
CA VAL A 45 -3.32 5.10 24.61
C VAL A 45 -3.51 6.04 23.42
N ILE A 46 -2.79 5.83 22.31
CA ILE A 46 -2.93 6.65 21.10
C ILE A 46 -4.38 6.61 20.59
N ASN A 47 -4.93 5.42 20.40
CA ASN A 47 -6.30 5.22 19.89
C ASN A 47 -7.38 5.72 20.86
N HIS A 48 -7.06 5.96 22.13
CA HIS A 48 -7.99 6.52 23.11
C HIS A 48 -8.00 8.06 23.10
N TYR A 49 -6.83 8.69 22.93
CA TYR A 49 -6.67 10.14 23.08
C TYR A 49 -6.61 10.91 21.76
N PHE A 50 -6.32 10.24 20.65
CA PHE A 50 -6.20 10.86 19.34
C PHE A 50 -7.20 10.22 18.39
N ASP A 51 -7.81 11.04 17.54
CA ASP A 51 -8.55 10.53 16.39
C ASP A 51 -7.61 9.85 15.38
N GLU A 52 -8.19 9.15 14.40
CA GLU A 52 -7.41 8.32 13.47
C GLU A 52 -6.45 9.14 12.60
N GLU A 53 -6.82 10.37 12.23
CA GLU A 53 -6.01 11.26 11.38
C GLU A 53 -4.89 11.92 12.18
N ALA A 54 -5.19 12.42 13.38
CA ALA A 54 -4.18 12.95 14.29
C ALA A 54 -3.15 11.89 14.70
N SER A 55 -3.59 10.65 14.91
CA SER A 55 -2.72 9.50 15.18
C SER A 55 -1.79 9.21 14.00
N HIS A 56 -2.33 9.23 12.78
CA HIS A 56 -1.55 9.05 11.56
C HIS A 56 -0.50 10.15 11.36
N ASP A 57 -0.91 11.41 11.51
CA ASP A 57 -0.02 12.57 11.37
C ASP A 57 1.11 12.56 12.41
N LEU A 58 0.79 12.19 13.65
CA LEU A 58 1.78 12.02 14.70
C LEU A 58 2.77 10.92 14.34
N ALA A 59 2.28 9.75 13.87
CA ALA A 59 3.14 8.66 13.43
C ALA A 59 4.07 9.09 12.29
N VAL A 60 3.58 9.82 11.30
CA VAL A 60 4.40 10.35 10.19
C VAL A 60 5.48 11.32 10.69
N ARG A 61 5.15 12.21 11.64
CA ARG A 61 6.13 13.15 12.23
C ARG A 61 7.20 12.43 13.04
N VAL A 62 6.80 11.46 13.86
CA VAL A 62 7.73 10.61 14.63
C VAL A 62 8.67 9.85 13.69
N ALA A 63 8.15 9.35 12.56
CA ALA A 63 8.97 8.77 11.49
C ALA A 63 10.00 9.76 10.95
N ALA A 64 9.54 10.96 10.59
CA ALA A 64 10.38 12.00 9.99
C ALA A 64 11.49 12.48 10.93
N TRP A 65 11.27 12.42 12.25
CA TRP A 65 12.29 12.70 13.26
C TRP A 65 13.27 11.55 13.51
N GLY A 66 13.10 10.41 12.82
CA GLY A 66 13.94 9.23 13.03
C GLY A 66 13.71 8.57 14.38
N LEU A 67 12.58 8.85 15.03
CA LEU A 67 12.22 8.32 16.36
C LEU A 67 11.46 7.00 16.29
N PHE A 68 11.24 6.46 15.08
CA PHE A 68 10.80 5.06 14.99
C PHE A 68 11.93 4.12 15.35
N PRO A 69 11.67 3.15 16.22
CA PRO A 69 12.69 2.21 16.62
C PRO A 69 13.10 1.32 15.46
N ARG A 70 14.42 1.16 15.32
CA ARG A 70 14.99 0.15 14.45
C ARG A 70 14.49 -1.22 14.92
N LEU A 71 14.13 -2.10 13.97
CA LEU A 71 13.59 -3.43 14.25
C LEU A 71 14.39 -4.13 15.37
N GLY A 72 13.78 -4.23 16.55
CA GLY A 72 14.43 -4.76 17.74
C GLY A 72 14.41 -6.29 17.77
N THR A 73 15.27 -6.87 18.60
CA THR A 73 15.39 -8.33 18.77
C THR A 73 14.41 -8.90 19.80
N ASN A 74 13.45 -8.12 20.30
CA ASN A 74 12.50 -8.58 21.32
C ASN A 74 11.39 -9.43 20.67
N ARG A 75 11.56 -10.76 20.69
CA ARG A 75 10.82 -11.77 19.91
C ARG A 75 9.61 -12.36 20.66
N LYS A 76 8.90 -11.58 21.46
CA LYS A 76 7.79 -12.12 22.26
C LYS A 76 6.45 -11.90 21.57
N GLU A 77 5.93 -12.99 21.02
CA GLU A 77 4.65 -13.06 20.30
C GLU A 77 3.46 -13.01 21.25
N TYR A 78 2.34 -12.44 20.77
CA TYR A 78 1.04 -12.49 21.44
C TYR A 78 -0.08 -12.63 20.40
N PRO A 79 -0.87 -13.72 20.44
CA PRO A 79 -1.93 -14.02 19.47
C PRO A 79 -3.20 -13.16 19.61
N GLU A 80 -3.34 -12.38 20.70
CA GLU A 80 -4.56 -11.60 21.01
C GLU A 80 -4.79 -10.32 20.15
N LEU A 81 -3.96 -10.05 19.15
CA LEU A 81 -4.05 -8.84 18.34
C LEU A 81 -4.96 -9.04 17.11
N ASN A 82 -6.25 -8.71 17.28
CA ASN A 82 -7.21 -8.64 16.18
C ASN A 82 -7.08 -7.30 15.45
N CYS A 83 -6.80 -7.33 14.16
CA CYS A 83 -7.03 -6.17 13.29
C CYS A 83 -8.53 -6.02 13.03
N GLU A 84 -9.07 -4.82 13.20
CA GLU A 84 -10.44 -4.52 12.79
C GLU A 84 -10.48 -3.96 11.35
N GLY A 85 -11.66 -3.50 10.94
CA GLY A 85 -11.85 -2.83 9.65
C GLY A 85 -11.69 -1.31 9.77
N ILE A 86 -11.18 -0.67 8.72
CA ILE A 86 -11.10 0.80 8.60
C ILE A 86 -11.88 1.22 7.37
N ILE A 87 -12.81 2.17 7.50
CA ILE A 87 -13.53 2.80 6.39
C ILE A 87 -12.96 4.21 6.20
N ASN A 88 -12.56 4.55 4.96
CA ASN A 88 -12.06 5.89 4.65
C ASN A 88 -12.63 6.46 3.35
N ARG A 89 -12.59 7.79 3.23
CA ARG A 89 -13.11 8.59 2.11
C ARG A 89 -12.27 9.84 1.81
N TYR A 90 -10.94 9.72 1.99
CA TYR A 90 -10.02 10.87 1.95
C TYR A 90 -9.90 11.58 0.59
N GLY A 91 -10.20 10.90 -0.52
CA GLY A 91 -10.25 11.55 -1.84
C GLY A 91 -8.93 12.19 -2.29
N PHE A 92 -7.79 11.53 -2.03
CA PHE A 92 -6.43 11.97 -2.39
C PHE A 92 -5.97 13.30 -1.78
N ASN A 93 -6.21 13.50 -0.47
CA ASN A 93 -5.53 14.54 0.29
C ASN A 93 -4.00 14.43 0.14
N ASN A 94 -3.36 15.44 -0.44
CA ASN A 94 -1.91 15.48 -0.62
C ASN A 94 -1.39 16.93 -0.77
N ASP A 95 -0.10 17.12 -0.53
CA ASP A 95 0.58 18.43 -0.58
C ASP A 95 0.88 18.95 -2.00
N GLY A 96 0.49 18.20 -3.03
CA GLY A 96 0.76 18.50 -4.43
C GLY A 96 2.18 18.13 -4.88
N VAL A 97 2.35 17.98 -6.19
CA VAL A 97 3.58 17.45 -6.80
C VAL A 97 4.84 18.24 -6.45
N GLY A 98 4.76 19.58 -6.35
CA GLY A 98 5.92 20.43 -6.11
C GLY A 98 6.51 20.28 -4.70
N LYS A 99 5.67 20.14 -3.67
CA LYS A 99 6.14 19.90 -2.30
C LYS A 99 6.59 18.45 -2.13
N VAL A 100 5.81 17.50 -2.66
CA VAL A 100 6.09 16.07 -2.50
C VAL A 100 7.36 15.67 -3.24
N GLN A 101 7.67 16.23 -4.41
CA GLN A 101 8.91 15.95 -5.15
C GLN A 101 10.16 16.26 -4.33
N LYS A 102 10.18 17.38 -3.60
CA LYS A 102 11.33 17.74 -2.76
C LYS A 102 11.58 16.67 -1.70
N ARG A 103 10.51 16.16 -1.07
CA ARG A 103 10.59 15.08 -0.07
C ARG A 103 11.03 13.76 -0.70
N VAL A 104 10.45 13.40 -1.85
CA VAL A 104 10.80 12.16 -2.57
C VAL A 104 12.27 12.18 -3.01
N ARG A 105 12.77 13.29 -3.54
CA ARG A 105 14.18 13.43 -3.94
C ARG A 105 15.12 13.30 -2.74
N ALA A 106 14.80 13.94 -1.62
CA ALA A 106 15.58 13.81 -0.39
C ALA A 106 15.60 12.36 0.12
N ALA A 107 14.42 11.72 0.18
CA ALA A 107 14.29 10.33 0.60
C ALA A 107 15.04 9.36 -0.34
N ARG A 108 15.00 9.60 -1.66
CA ARG A 108 15.69 8.75 -2.63
C ARG A 108 17.22 8.83 -2.51
N ALA A 109 17.76 10.00 -2.20
CA ALA A 109 19.21 10.19 -2.04
C ALA A 109 19.80 9.36 -0.88
N GLU A 110 19.01 9.11 0.16
CA GLU A 110 19.39 8.30 1.32
C GLU A 110 18.83 6.87 1.25
N TRP A 111 18.20 6.49 0.13
CA TRP A 111 17.51 5.22 0.01
C TRP A 111 18.48 4.06 -0.19
N MET A 112 18.34 3.03 0.64
CA MET A 112 19.09 1.80 0.49
C MET A 112 18.47 0.95 -0.63
N GLU A 113 18.95 1.10 -1.87
CA GLU A 113 18.38 0.42 -3.05
C GLU A 113 18.33 -1.11 -2.93
N HIS A 114 19.27 -1.71 -2.19
CA HIS A 114 19.29 -3.16 -1.92
C HIS A 114 18.34 -3.60 -0.81
N PHE A 115 17.72 -2.67 -0.08
CA PHE A 115 16.85 -2.97 1.05
C PHE A 115 15.38 -3.07 0.65
N ALA A 116 14.86 -2.13 -0.15
CA ALA A 116 13.46 -2.11 -0.56
C ALA A 116 13.24 -1.34 -1.87
N MET A 117 12.19 -1.71 -2.61
CA MET A 117 11.73 -0.91 -3.77
C MET A 117 10.99 0.35 -3.31
N PHE A 118 11.27 1.47 -3.95
CA PHE A 118 10.62 2.77 -3.72
C PHE A 118 9.49 3.00 -4.72
N GLY A 119 8.25 3.01 -4.24
CA GLY A 119 7.04 3.25 -5.04
C GLY A 119 6.49 4.67 -4.88
N VAL A 120 6.02 5.30 -5.95
CA VAL A 120 5.26 6.57 -5.90
C VAL A 120 3.87 6.38 -6.49
N ASN A 121 2.83 6.79 -5.76
CA ASN A 121 1.46 6.75 -6.24
C ASN A 121 1.00 8.16 -6.66
N ILE A 122 0.59 8.31 -7.91
CA ILE A 122 0.09 9.52 -8.55
C ILE A 122 -1.38 9.32 -8.92
N ALA A 123 -2.16 10.38 -8.83
CA ALA A 123 -3.57 10.41 -9.20
C ALA A 123 -3.88 11.74 -9.90
N ASN A 124 -4.99 11.80 -10.62
CA ASN A 124 -5.49 13.07 -11.13
C ASN A 124 -6.17 13.90 -10.03
N ASN A 125 -6.16 15.22 -10.19
CA ASN A 125 -6.90 16.12 -9.30
C ASN A 125 -8.40 15.96 -9.52
N LYS A 126 -9.20 16.14 -8.47
CA LYS A 126 -10.66 15.96 -8.53
C LYS A 126 -11.35 16.96 -9.47
N LEU A 127 -10.84 18.19 -9.57
CA LEU A 127 -11.42 19.29 -10.33
C LEU A 127 -10.68 19.56 -11.65
N THR A 128 -9.86 18.60 -12.11
CA THR A 128 -9.12 18.77 -13.36
C THR A 128 -10.04 18.58 -14.56
N ASP A 129 -9.97 19.51 -15.51
CA ASP A 129 -10.62 19.35 -16.81
C ASP A 129 -9.84 18.40 -17.71
N ASP A 130 -8.53 18.25 -17.47
CA ASP A 130 -7.65 17.37 -18.21
C ASP A 130 -6.81 16.47 -17.28
N ALA A 131 -7.38 15.33 -16.90
CA ALA A 131 -6.71 14.34 -16.04
C ALA A 131 -5.37 13.85 -16.62
N LYS A 132 -5.20 13.96 -17.93
CA LYS A 132 -3.98 13.59 -18.63
C LYS A 132 -2.81 14.46 -18.18
N LEU A 133 -2.99 15.77 -18.16
CA LEU A 133 -1.96 16.71 -17.74
C LEU A 133 -1.49 16.43 -16.32
N ASP A 134 -2.39 16.03 -15.42
CA ASP A 134 -2.02 15.67 -14.04
C ASP A 134 -1.12 14.44 -13.98
N TYR A 135 -1.45 13.39 -14.74
CA TYR A 135 -0.61 12.20 -14.80
C TYR A 135 0.75 12.48 -15.42
N GLU A 136 0.80 13.31 -16.45
CA GLU A 136 2.07 13.77 -17.03
C GLU A 136 2.92 14.50 -16.01
N ILE A 137 2.35 15.48 -15.32
CA ILE A 137 3.05 16.23 -14.28
C ILE A 137 3.57 15.25 -13.22
N GLY A 138 2.74 14.29 -12.77
CA GLY A 138 3.14 13.26 -11.83
C GLY A 138 4.34 12.43 -12.33
N VAL A 139 4.26 11.89 -13.55
CA VAL A 139 5.37 11.11 -14.14
C VAL A 139 6.63 11.96 -14.24
N ASN A 140 6.56 13.14 -14.84
CA ASN A 140 7.71 14.03 -15.02
C ASN A 140 8.41 14.38 -13.69
N TYR A 141 7.64 14.56 -12.61
CA TYR A 141 8.19 14.95 -11.32
C TYR A 141 8.84 13.78 -10.56
N PHE A 142 8.23 12.60 -10.59
CA PHE A 142 8.62 11.48 -9.73
C PHE A 142 9.43 10.40 -10.44
N ALA A 143 9.52 10.49 -11.76
CA ALA A 143 10.14 9.48 -12.59
C ALA A 143 11.58 9.16 -12.22
N ALA A 144 12.40 10.20 -12.08
CA ALA A 144 13.82 10.00 -11.81
C ALA A 144 14.09 9.40 -10.41
N TYR A 145 13.09 9.40 -9.53
CA TYR A 145 13.25 9.16 -8.10
C TYR A 145 12.45 7.96 -7.58
N SER A 146 11.88 7.14 -8.46
CA SER A 146 11.07 5.99 -8.06
C SER A 146 11.50 4.71 -8.77
N ASP A 147 11.53 3.61 -8.01
CA ASP A 147 11.66 2.28 -8.60
C ASP A 147 10.38 1.90 -9.29
N TYR A 148 9.20 2.34 -8.85
CA TYR A 148 7.94 2.22 -9.58
C TYR A 148 6.96 3.34 -9.26
N ILE A 149 6.15 3.74 -10.23
CA ILE A 149 5.04 4.67 -10.13
C ILE A 149 3.76 3.84 -10.06
N VAL A 150 2.67 4.42 -9.57
CA VAL A 150 1.28 3.93 -9.58
C VAL A 150 0.38 5.05 -10.08
N ILE A 151 -0.32 4.84 -11.17
CA ILE A 151 -1.31 5.72 -11.77
C ILE A 151 -2.65 5.31 -11.21
N ASN A 152 -3.18 6.06 -10.26
CA ASN A 152 -4.40 5.73 -9.55
C ASN A 152 -5.58 6.46 -10.17
N VAL A 153 -6.39 5.73 -10.95
CA VAL A 153 -7.59 6.28 -11.58
C VAL A 153 -8.73 6.33 -10.55
N SER A 154 -9.18 7.53 -10.20
CA SER A 154 -10.23 7.77 -9.19
C SER A 154 -11.66 7.62 -9.68
N SER A 155 -11.95 7.84 -10.97
CA SER A 155 -13.30 7.70 -11.53
C SER A 155 -13.23 7.38 -13.03
N PRO A 156 -14.04 6.43 -13.54
CA PRO A 156 -14.21 6.21 -14.98
C PRO A 156 -14.68 7.47 -15.72
N GLU A 157 -15.45 8.35 -15.08
CA GLU A 157 -15.97 9.60 -15.65
C GLU A 157 -14.85 10.62 -15.92
N SER A 158 -13.79 10.60 -15.11
CA SER A 158 -12.57 11.40 -15.34
C SER A 158 -11.75 10.91 -16.53
N LEU A 159 -12.06 9.70 -17.01
CA LEU A 159 -11.53 9.08 -18.21
C LEU A 159 -12.53 9.15 -19.38
N ASN A 160 -13.44 10.13 -19.46
CA ASN A 160 -14.32 10.34 -20.62
C ASN A 160 -13.50 10.59 -21.92
N LEU A 161 -12.99 9.51 -22.49
CA LEU A 161 -12.06 9.36 -23.62
C LEU A 161 -12.82 9.07 -24.93
N LEU A 162 -14.16 9.18 -24.89
CA LEU A 162 -15.08 8.71 -25.92
C LEU A 162 -15.23 9.62 -27.17
N SER A 163 -14.71 10.85 -27.19
CA SER A 163 -14.75 11.68 -28.41
C SER A 163 -13.54 11.39 -29.31
N ALA A 164 -13.75 11.38 -30.63
CA ALA A 164 -12.68 11.19 -31.62
C ALA A 164 -11.57 12.25 -31.49
N GLU A 165 -11.92 13.47 -31.05
CA GLU A 165 -10.96 14.52 -30.67
C GLU A 165 -10.08 14.12 -29.48
N ARG A 166 -10.63 13.44 -28.46
CA ARG A 166 -9.91 13.10 -27.23
C ARG A 166 -8.99 11.89 -27.33
N LYS A 167 -9.23 10.96 -28.28
CA LYS A 167 -8.26 9.91 -28.67
C LYS A 167 -6.98 10.50 -29.26
N CYS A 168 -7.12 11.55 -30.06
CA CYS A 168 -5.99 12.34 -30.58
C CYS A 168 -5.26 13.05 -29.43
N ASP A 169 -5.98 13.49 -28.39
CA ASP A 169 -5.37 14.19 -27.26
C ASP A 169 -4.69 13.30 -26.22
N LEU A 170 -5.09 12.02 -26.09
CA LEU A 170 -4.28 11.03 -25.35
C LEU A 170 -2.96 10.82 -26.10
N GLN A 171 -3.02 10.65 -27.43
CA GLN A 171 -1.81 10.56 -28.26
C GLN A 171 -0.91 11.81 -28.15
N LYS A 172 -1.48 13.02 -28.10
CA LYS A 172 -0.71 14.25 -27.87
C LYS A 172 -0.12 14.32 -26.46
N LEU A 173 -0.89 13.99 -25.42
CA LEU A 173 -0.41 14.01 -24.03
C LEU A 173 0.87 13.22 -23.91
N LEU A 174 0.86 11.95 -24.30
CA LEU A 174 2.03 11.13 -24.01
C LEU A 174 3.12 11.15 -25.10
N VAL A 175 2.92 11.91 -26.19
CA VAL A 175 3.98 12.44 -27.07
C VAL A 175 4.66 13.62 -26.36
N TYR A 176 3.91 14.42 -25.61
CA TYR A 176 4.43 15.50 -24.78
C TYR A 176 5.14 14.96 -23.52
N VAL A 177 4.60 13.96 -22.81
CA VAL A 177 5.33 13.20 -21.75
C VAL A 177 6.65 12.65 -22.30
N LYS A 178 6.61 12.03 -23.50
CA LYS A 178 7.81 11.53 -24.18
C LYS A 178 8.82 12.65 -24.45
N HIS A 179 8.39 13.77 -25.05
CA HIS A 179 9.26 14.90 -25.37
C HIS A 179 9.90 15.51 -24.10
N THR A 180 9.11 15.68 -23.04
CA THR A 180 9.57 16.21 -21.75
C THR A 180 10.56 15.28 -21.05
N VAL A 181 10.32 13.97 -21.11
CA VAL A 181 11.21 12.97 -20.52
C VAL A 181 12.50 12.78 -21.32
N ASP A 182 12.46 12.91 -22.65
CA ASP A 182 13.65 12.82 -23.52
C ASP A 182 14.55 14.06 -23.42
N LEU A 183 13.98 15.26 -23.19
CA LEU A 183 14.73 16.49 -22.95
C LEU A 183 15.52 16.49 -21.63
N MET A 184 15.04 15.79 -20.60
CA MET A 184 15.62 15.82 -19.26
C MET A 184 16.83 14.88 -19.03
N LYS A 185 17.23 14.06 -20.01
CA LYS A 185 18.43 13.17 -19.95
C LYS A 185 18.64 12.45 -18.60
N LEU A 186 17.58 11.86 -18.04
CA LEU A 186 17.62 11.25 -16.72
C LEU A 186 18.45 9.94 -16.71
N PRO A 187 19.32 9.73 -15.69
CA PRO A 187 20.22 8.56 -15.61
C PRO A 187 19.50 7.24 -15.28
N THR A 188 18.37 7.30 -14.56
CA THR A 188 17.43 6.19 -14.31
C THR A 188 16.00 6.76 -14.32
N ARG A 189 15.03 6.01 -14.85
CA ARG A 189 13.62 6.44 -14.95
C ARG A 189 12.69 5.30 -14.45
N PRO A 190 11.41 5.60 -14.14
CA PRO A 190 10.59 4.86 -13.19
C PRO A 190 9.76 3.77 -13.84
N LYS A 191 9.48 2.71 -13.10
CA LYS A 191 8.42 1.72 -13.40
C LYS A 191 7.02 2.41 -13.34
N VAL A 192 5.94 1.97 -14.01
CA VAL A 192 4.64 2.73 -14.06
C VAL A 192 3.43 1.83 -13.83
N LEU A 193 2.75 1.88 -12.70
CA LEU A 193 1.57 1.07 -12.36
C LEU A 193 0.29 1.81 -12.76
N LEU A 194 -0.84 1.12 -12.90
CA LEU A 194 -2.18 1.67 -13.13
C LEU A 194 -3.14 1.12 -12.06
N LYS A 195 -4.13 1.86 -11.59
CA LYS A 195 -5.22 1.38 -10.73
C LYS A 195 -6.50 1.50 -11.52
N ILE A 196 -7.33 0.47 -11.48
CA ILE A 196 -8.62 0.41 -12.14
C ILE A 196 -9.73 0.45 -11.07
N PRO A 197 -10.80 1.24 -11.25
CA PRO A 197 -12.01 1.15 -10.44
C PRO A 197 -12.87 -0.07 -10.83
N PRO A 198 -13.77 -0.56 -9.95
CA PRO A 198 -14.72 -1.63 -10.30
C PRO A 198 -15.82 -1.11 -11.25
N ASP A 199 -16.59 -2.03 -11.83
CA ASP A 199 -17.80 -1.76 -12.61
C ASP A 199 -17.55 -0.98 -13.93
N LEU A 200 -16.57 -1.43 -14.72
CA LEU A 200 -16.23 -0.80 -16.00
C LEU A 200 -17.15 -1.26 -17.15
N SER A 201 -17.66 -0.31 -17.92
CA SER A 201 -18.29 -0.54 -19.22
C SER A 201 -17.29 -1.01 -20.28
N GLU A 202 -17.77 -1.62 -21.37
CA GLU A 202 -16.94 -2.07 -22.49
C GLU A 202 -16.13 -0.94 -23.15
N ASN A 203 -16.65 0.28 -23.12
CA ASN A 203 -15.95 1.44 -23.65
C ASN A 203 -14.78 1.85 -22.73
N GLU A 204 -15.00 1.89 -21.42
CA GLU A 204 -13.96 2.23 -20.44
C GLU A 204 -12.84 1.18 -20.43
N LYS A 205 -13.17 -0.10 -20.62
CA LYS A 205 -12.17 -1.17 -20.79
C LYS A 205 -11.27 -0.92 -22.02
N LYS A 206 -11.84 -0.52 -23.16
CA LYS A 206 -11.07 -0.17 -24.37
C LYS A 206 -10.19 1.05 -24.15
N ASP A 207 -10.67 2.02 -23.40
CA ASP A 207 -9.95 3.25 -23.10
C ASP A 207 -8.76 2.99 -22.17
N ILE A 208 -8.94 2.14 -21.16
CA ILE A 208 -7.85 1.66 -20.29
C ILE A 208 -6.83 0.85 -21.10
N ALA A 209 -7.28 -0.04 -21.97
CA ALA A 209 -6.38 -0.81 -22.84
C ALA A 209 -5.53 0.12 -23.72
N GLN A 210 -6.13 1.16 -24.31
CA GLN A 210 -5.41 2.18 -25.08
C GLN A 210 -4.40 2.96 -24.22
N LEU A 211 -4.80 3.38 -23.02
CA LEU A 211 -3.92 4.04 -22.06
C LEU A 211 -2.71 3.15 -21.72
N LEU A 212 -2.92 1.86 -21.53
CA LEU A 212 -1.85 0.90 -21.21
C LEU A 212 -0.88 0.70 -22.37
N VAL A 213 -1.38 0.46 -23.60
CA VAL A 213 -0.52 0.41 -24.81
C VAL A 213 0.32 1.67 -24.89
N TYR A 214 -0.30 2.81 -24.60
CA TYR A 214 0.38 4.07 -24.65
C TYR A 214 1.46 4.19 -23.59
N VAL A 215 1.13 3.99 -22.31
CA VAL A 215 2.08 4.05 -21.19
C VAL A 215 3.28 3.16 -21.48
N LYS A 216 3.04 1.95 -21.99
CA LYS A 216 4.08 1.04 -22.45
C LYS A 216 4.94 1.67 -23.55
N HIS A 217 4.34 2.21 -24.60
CA HIS A 217 5.06 2.85 -25.69
C HIS A 217 5.90 4.04 -25.21
N THR A 218 5.36 4.90 -24.34
CA THR A 218 6.12 6.00 -23.71
C THR A 218 7.31 5.47 -22.96
N VAL A 219 7.11 4.48 -22.09
CA VAL A 219 8.15 3.78 -21.33
C VAL A 219 9.24 3.20 -22.24
N ASP A 220 8.86 2.53 -23.34
CA ASP A 220 9.82 1.89 -24.25
C ASP A 220 10.67 2.94 -24.99
N LEU A 221 10.06 4.05 -25.39
CA LEU A 221 10.73 5.17 -26.05
C LEU A 221 11.76 5.86 -25.16
N MET A 222 11.63 5.71 -23.84
CA MET A 222 12.55 6.30 -22.90
C MET A 222 13.98 5.71 -22.94
N LYS A 223 14.24 4.63 -23.70
CA LYS A 223 15.59 4.03 -23.85
C LYS A 223 16.36 3.91 -22.53
N LEU A 224 15.66 3.39 -21.54
CA LEU A 224 16.14 3.29 -20.19
C LEU A 224 17.20 2.20 -20.02
N PRO A 225 18.21 2.38 -19.15
CA PRO A 225 19.13 1.29 -18.80
C PRO A 225 18.38 0.04 -18.32
N THR A 226 17.24 0.24 -17.63
CA THR A 226 16.34 -0.84 -17.21
C THR A 226 14.89 -0.46 -17.47
N ARG A 227 14.13 -1.32 -18.16
CA ARG A 227 12.71 -1.04 -18.48
C ARG A 227 11.84 -0.97 -17.20
N PRO A 228 11.10 0.13 -17.04
CA PRO A 228 9.95 0.31 -16.17
C PRO A 228 8.96 -0.89 -16.14
N LYS A 229 8.72 -1.50 -14.98
CA LYS A 229 7.65 -2.48 -14.74
C LYS A 229 6.29 -1.81 -14.57
N VAL A 230 5.30 -2.25 -15.31
CA VAL A 230 3.95 -1.71 -15.22
C VAL A 230 3.08 -2.62 -14.40
N LEU A 231 2.63 -2.19 -13.23
CA LEU A 231 1.72 -3.02 -12.43
C LEU A 231 0.26 -2.57 -12.66
N LEU A 232 -0.72 -3.38 -12.33
CA LEU A 232 -2.12 -2.99 -12.36
C LEU A 232 -2.82 -3.32 -11.03
N LYS A 233 -3.27 -2.31 -10.27
CA LYS A 233 -4.02 -2.47 -9.02
C LYS A 233 -5.52 -2.55 -9.30
N ILE A 234 -6.16 -3.59 -8.78
CA ILE A 234 -7.57 -3.87 -9.03
C ILE A 234 -8.36 -3.90 -7.72
N PRO A 235 -9.68 -3.61 -7.76
CA PRO A 235 -10.53 -3.74 -6.60
C PRO A 235 -10.87 -5.22 -6.35
N PRO A 236 -11.26 -5.57 -5.13
CA PRO A 236 -11.64 -6.94 -4.80
C PRO A 236 -13.03 -7.31 -5.34
N ASP A 237 -13.84 -6.32 -5.71
CA ASP A 237 -15.28 -6.45 -5.93
C ASP A 237 -15.68 -6.81 -7.37
N LEU A 238 -14.72 -7.10 -8.24
CA LEU A 238 -14.95 -7.44 -9.65
C LEU A 238 -15.79 -8.71 -9.82
N SER A 239 -16.68 -8.69 -10.80
CA SER A 239 -17.39 -9.88 -11.30
C SER A 239 -16.43 -10.84 -12.02
N GLU A 240 -16.87 -12.09 -12.22
CA GLU A 240 -16.06 -13.10 -12.92
C GLU A 240 -15.70 -12.71 -14.36
N ASN A 241 -16.60 -12.01 -15.06
CA ASN A 241 -16.31 -11.53 -16.41
C ASN A 241 -15.28 -10.40 -16.38
N GLU A 242 -15.40 -9.45 -15.46
CA GLU A 242 -14.42 -8.38 -15.32
C GLU A 242 -13.03 -8.92 -14.93
N LYS A 243 -12.95 -9.91 -14.04
CA LYS A 243 -11.68 -10.58 -13.72
C LYS A 243 -11.05 -11.23 -14.96
N LYS A 244 -11.85 -11.89 -15.80
CA LYS A 244 -11.37 -12.47 -17.08
C LYS A 244 -10.85 -11.38 -18.02
N ASP A 245 -11.55 -10.28 -18.15
CA ASP A 245 -11.14 -9.16 -19.00
C ASP A 245 -9.83 -8.54 -18.51
N VAL A 246 -9.72 -8.30 -17.21
CA VAL A 246 -8.47 -7.84 -16.58
C VAL A 246 -7.33 -8.82 -16.81
N ALA A 247 -7.58 -10.14 -16.67
CA ALA A 247 -6.56 -11.15 -16.89
C ALA A 247 -6.10 -11.19 -18.36
N GLN A 248 -7.03 -11.14 -19.31
CA GLN A 248 -6.72 -11.07 -20.76
C GLN A 248 -5.94 -9.80 -21.10
N MET A 249 -6.37 -8.65 -20.56
CA MET A 249 -5.68 -7.38 -20.75
C MET A 249 -4.26 -7.45 -20.18
N THR A 250 -4.08 -8.02 -18.99
CA THR A 250 -2.79 -8.12 -18.32
C THR A 250 -1.84 -9.08 -19.05
N MET A 251 -2.34 -10.21 -19.54
CA MET A 251 -1.54 -11.18 -20.28
C MET A 251 -1.20 -10.73 -21.71
N ASN A 252 -1.90 -9.74 -22.26
CA ASN A 252 -1.64 -9.25 -23.60
C ASN A 252 -0.39 -8.36 -23.60
N PRO A 253 0.71 -8.79 -24.26
CA PRO A 253 1.99 -8.07 -24.23
C PRO A 253 1.91 -6.67 -24.87
N LYS A 254 0.89 -6.39 -25.69
CA LYS A 254 0.65 -5.05 -26.25
C LYS A 254 0.34 -4.02 -25.17
N HIS A 255 -0.36 -4.41 -24.09
CA HIS A 255 -0.70 -3.51 -22.98
C HIS A 255 0.49 -3.30 -22.03
N GLY A 256 1.48 -4.21 -22.06
CA GLY A 256 2.74 -4.02 -21.36
C GLY A 256 2.64 -4.06 -19.84
N ILE A 257 1.58 -4.64 -19.27
CA ILE A 257 1.45 -4.87 -17.82
C ILE A 257 2.36 -6.03 -17.42
N ASP A 258 3.21 -5.79 -16.44
CA ASP A 258 4.17 -6.73 -15.88
C ASP A 258 3.66 -7.47 -14.62
N ALA A 259 2.70 -6.92 -13.87
CA ALA A 259 2.18 -7.54 -12.64
C ALA A 259 0.84 -6.93 -12.16
N LEU A 260 0.19 -7.55 -11.17
CA LEU A 260 -1.05 -7.06 -10.56
C LEU A 260 -0.85 -6.67 -9.08
N ILE A 261 -1.64 -5.73 -8.55
CA ILE A 261 -1.85 -5.56 -7.11
C ILE A 261 -3.30 -5.92 -6.79
N VAL A 262 -3.49 -6.90 -5.91
CA VAL A 262 -4.80 -7.43 -5.56
C VAL A 262 -4.92 -7.43 -4.03
N SER A 263 -5.64 -6.52 -3.37
CA SER A 263 -6.63 -5.58 -3.94
C SER A 263 -6.57 -4.17 -3.34
N ASP A 264 -7.38 -3.28 -3.91
CA ASP A 264 -7.80 -2.05 -3.24
C ASP A 264 -8.85 -2.30 -2.15
N THR A 265 -9.39 -1.23 -1.56
CA THR A 265 -10.50 -1.30 -0.59
C THR A 265 -11.78 -1.84 -1.22
N THR A 266 -12.70 -2.34 -0.39
CA THR A 266 -14.01 -2.88 -0.81
C THR A 266 -15.14 -1.91 -0.50
N MET A 267 -16.12 -1.84 -1.40
CA MET A 267 -17.39 -1.15 -1.13
C MET A 267 -18.38 -2.06 -0.41
N ARG A 268 -18.18 -3.39 -0.46
CA ARG A 268 -19.01 -4.35 0.28
C ARG A 268 -18.92 -4.14 1.79
N ARG A 269 -20.03 -4.44 2.47
CA ARG A 269 -20.16 -4.44 3.94
C ARG A 269 -20.55 -5.85 4.38
N PRO A 270 -19.60 -6.70 4.77
CA PRO A 270 -19.94 -8.04 5.23
C PRO A 270 -20.77 -7.98 6.52
N ASP A 271 -21.71 -8.90 6.68
CA ASP A 271 -22.73 -8.90 7.75
C ASP A 271 -22.14 -8.95 9.18
N LEU A 272 -20.85 -9.29 9.31
CA LEU A 272 -20.14 -9.43 10.58
C LEU A 272 -19.53 -8.12 11.12
N LEU A 273 -19.80 -6.97 10.49
CA LEU A 273 -19.31 -5.69 10.99
C LEU A 273 -20.11 -5.25 12.23
N LYS A 274 -19.47 -5.30 13.40
CA LYS A 274 -20.09 -4.96 14.69
C LYS A 274 -20.14 -3.45 15.01
N SER A 275 -19.26 -2.67 14.39
CA SER A 275 -19.16 -1.23 14.65
C SER A 275 -20.37 -0.47 14.11
N GLY A 276 -20.89 0.50 14.86
CA GLY A 276 -21.92 1.44 14.39
C GLY A 276 -21.47 2.27 13.18
N ASN A 277 -20.16 2.36 12.92
CA ASN A 277 -19.61 3.01 11.73
C ASN A 277 -19.67 2.14 10.47
N SER A 278 -20.19 0.91 10.53
CA SER A 278 -20.29 0.00 9.36
C SER A 278 -21.09 0.59 8.20
N VAL A 279 -22.05 1.48 8.48
CA VAL A 279 -22.91 2.17 7.50
C VAL A 279 -22.23 3.36 6.82
N GLN A 280 -21.03 3.75 7.26
CA GLN A 280 -20.33 4.91 6.70
C GLN A 280 -19.96 4.68 5.23
N ILE A 281 -20.11 5.73 4.42
CA ILE A 281 -19.68 5.73 3.01
C ILE A 281 -18.15 5.76 2.94
N GLY A 282 -17.56 4.93 2.08
CA GLY A 282 -16.12 4.86 1.86
C GLY A 282 -15.61 3.46 1.57
N GLY A 283 -14.32 3.33 1.30
CA GLY A 283 -13.69 2.03 1.08
C GLY A 283 -13.35 1.35 2.40
N LEU A 284 -13.83 0.12 2.60
CA LEU A 284 -13.50 -0.73 3.74
C LEU A 284 -12.18 -1.47 3.51
N SER A 285 -11.33 -1.49 4.53
CA SER A 285 -10.04 -2.18 4.58
C SER A 285 -9.91 -3.00 5.87
N GLY A 286 -8.74 -3.60 6.11
CA GLY A 286 -8.48 -4.38 7.33
C GLY A 286 -8.96 -5.82 7.27
N ALA A 287 -9.12 -6.47 8.42
CA ALA A 287 -9.43 -7.89 8.49
C ALA A 287 -10.69 -8.32 7.72
N PRO A 288 -11.79 -7.53 7.66
CA PRO A 288 -12.96 -7.89 6.86
C PRO A 288 -12.67 -8.08 5.36
N LEU A 289 -11.63 -7.43 4.84
CA LEU A 289 -11.20 -7.54 3.44
C LEU A 289 -10.32 -8.76 3.17
N ARG A 290 -9.81 -9.45 4.21
CA ARG A 290 -8.84 -10.54 4.05
C ARG A 290 -9.36 -11.64 3.13
N ARG A 291 -10.58 -12.14 3.38
CA ARG A 291 -11.14 -13.26 2.62
C ARG A 291 -11.38 -12.88 1.16
N ILE A 292 -12.06 -11.76 0.94
CA ILE A 292 -12.44 -11.25 -0.39
C ILE A 292 -11.19 -10.98 -1.24
N SER A 293 -10.19 -10.31 -0.68
CA SER A 293 -8.94 -10.04 -1.41
C SER A 293 -8.13 -11.30 -1.69
N THR A 294 -8.14 -12.29 -0.81
CA THR A 294 -7.42 -13.57 -1.01
C THR A 294 -8.10 -14.45 -2.04
N GLU A 295 -9.43 -14.50 -2.06
CA GLU A 295 -10.21 -15.13 -3.13
C GLU A 295 -9.92 -14.47 -4.48
N CYS A 296 -9.90 -13.14 -4.55
CA CYS A 296 -9.53 -12.42 -5.77
C CYS A 296 -8.10 -12.75 -6.24
N ILE A 297 -7.13 -12.91 -5.33
CA ILE A 297 -5.78 -13.38 -5.67
C ILE A 297 -5.84 -14.78 -6.31
N ARG A 298 -6.58 -15.72 -5.70
CA ARG A 298 -6.72 -17.08 -6.25
C ARG A 298 -7.30 -17.05 -7.67
N ASP A 299 -8.36 -16.27 -7.88
CA ASP A 299 -9.01 -16.17 -9.18
C ASP A 299 -8.09 -15.57 -10.23
N MET A 300 -7.41 -14.46 -9.92
CA MET A 300 -6.48 -13.82 -10.86
C MET A 300 -5.27 -14.71 -11.15
N TYR A 301 -4.74 -15.43 -10.16
CA TYR A 301 -3.65 -16.38 -10.38
C TYR A 301 -4.07 -17.50 -11.34
N ARG A 302 -5.27 -18.07 -11.14
CA ARG A 302 -5.85 -19.09 -12.02
C ARG A 302 -6.08 -18.56 -13.44
N LEU A 303 -6.72 -17.41 -13.57
CA LEU A 303 -7.04 -16.78 -14.86
C LEU A 303 -5.80 -16.38 -15.65
N THR A 304 -4.69 -16.09 -14.97
CA THR A 304 -3.40 -15.75 -15.61
C THR A 304 -2.47 -16.96 -15.77
N ASN A 305 -2.91 -18.16 -15.35
CA ASN A 305 -2.11 -19.39 -15.29
C ASN A 305 -0.77 -19.18 -14.55
N GLY A 306 -0.76 -18.36 -13.50
CA GLY A 306 0.45 -18.02 -12.73
C GLY A 306 1.53 -17.25 -13.51
N ARG A 307 1.25 -16.78 -14.73
CA ARG A 307 2.23 -16.06 -15.58
C ARG A 307 2.42 -14.60 -15.20
N VAL A 308 1.47 -14.04 -14.42
CA VAL A 308 1.48 -12.64 -14.00
C VAL A 308 1.78 -12.61 -12.50
N PRO A 309 2.89 -11.99 -12.06
CA PRO A 309 3.18 -11.79 -10.64
C PRO A 309 2.09 -10.95 -9.96
N ILE A 310 1.74 -11.30 -8.73
CA ILE A 310 0.69 -10.62 -7.96
C ILE A 310 1.26 -10.07 -6.65
N VAL A 311 0.96 -8.81 -6.34
CA VAL A 311 1.17 -8.21 -5.02
C VAL A 311 -0.13 -8.31 -4.23
N GLY A 312 -0.15 -9.11 -3.17
CA GLY A 312 -1.31 -9.30 -2.30
C GLY A 312 -1.51 -8.15 -1.32
N CYS A 313 -2.70 -7.56 -1.29
CA CYS A 313 -3.07 -6.45 -0.42
C CYS A 313 -4.48 -6.69 0.15
N GLY A 314 -4.70 -6.33 1.41
CA GLY A 314 -6.01 -6.42 2.07
C GLY A 314 -6.04 -7.43 3.22
N GLY A 315 -6.21 -6.94 4.44
CA GLY A 315 -6.42 -7.77 5.64
C GLY A 315 -5.24 -8.66 6.05
N VAL A 316 -4.01 -8.16 5.94
CA VAL A 316 -2.79 -8.86 6.37
C VAL A 316 -2.32 -8.30 7.71
N SER A 317 -2.34 -9.12 8.75
CA SER A 317 -1.83 -8.76 10.09
C SER A 317 -0.94 -9.82 10.74
N SER A 318 -0.75 -10.96 10.07
CA SER A 318 0.09 -12.07 10.52
C SER A 318 0.89 -12.70 9.38
N GLY A 319 1.90 -13.50 9.74
CA GLY A 319 2.60 -14.36 8.80
C GLY A 319 1.69 -15.44 8.22
N ALA A 320 0.66 -15.88 8.97
CA ALA A 320 -0.36 -16.80 8.46
C ALA A 320 -1.19 -16.19 7.33
N ASP A 321 -1.66 -14.93 7.48
CA ASP A 321 -2.38 -14.23 6.42
C ASP A 321 -1.49 -14.02 5.19
N THR A 322 -0.22 -13.67 5.44
CA THR A 322 0.78 -13.48 4.37
C THR A 322 1.00 -14.79 3.63
N TYR A 323 1.17 -15.89 4.36
CA TYR A 323 1.39 -17.21 3.80
C TYR A 323 0.16 -17.70 3.02
N GLU A 324 -1.05 -17.46 3.52
CA GLU A 324 -2.30 -17.74 2.81
C GLU A 324 -2.34 -17.01 1.46
N LYS A 325 -2.03 -15.71 1.44
CA LYS A 325 -1.98 -14.93 0.19
C LYS A 325 -0.89 -15.42 -0.77
N ILE A 326 0.27 -15.82 -0.26
CA ILE A 326 1.36 -16.36 -1.08
C ILE A 326 0.93 -17.67 -1.74
N ARG A 327 0.41 -18.61 -0.95
CA ARG A 327 -0.12 -19.89 -1.43
C ARG A 327 -1.25 -19.71 -2.44
N ALA A 328 -2.09 -18.69 -2.25
CA ALA A 328 -3.15 -18.30 -3.17
C ALA A 328 -2.63 -17.77 -4.52
N GLY A 329 -1.38 -17.27 -4.59
CA GLY A 329 -0.76 -16.80 -5.84
C GLY A 329 0.04 -15.50 -5.73
N ALA A 330 0.06 -14.83 -4.57
CA ALA A 330 0.84 -13.60 -4.40
C ALA A 330 2.36 -13.88 -4.31
N SER A 331 3.17 -13.04 -4.93
CA SER A 331 4.63 -13.07 -4.84
C SER A 331 5.18 -12.13 -3.76
N VAL A 332 4.44 -11.06 -3.45
CA VAL A 332 4.76 -10.04 -2.44
C VAL A 332 3.46 -9.61 -1.75
N VAL A 333 3.51 -9.10 -0.51
CA VAL A 333 2.34 -8.54 0.17
C VAL A 333 2.53 -7.08 0.62
N GLN A 334 1.42 -6.33 0.71
CA GLN A 334 1.35 -4.97 1.24
C GLN A 334 0.53 -4.92 2.53
N LEU A 335 0.98 -4.10 3.50
CA LEU A 335 0.33 -3.89 4.79
C LEU A 335 -0.06 -2.42 4.94
N TYR A 336 -1.25 -2.17 5.51
CA TYR A 336 -1.68 -0.84 5.91
C TYR A 336 -2.41 -0.90 7.25
N SER A 337 -3.62 -1.48 7.28
CA SER A 337 -4.50 -1.45 8.47
C SER A 337 -3.83 -2.04 9.71
N ALA A 338 -2.98 -3.06 9.56
CA ALA A 338 -2.25 -3.64 10.67
C ALA A 338 -1.25 -2.69 11.34
N LEU A 339 -0.68 -1.72 10.60
CA LEU A 339 0.17 -0.69 11.19
C LEU A 339 -0.65 0.26 12.08
N VAL A 340 -1.91 0.51 11.71
CA VAL A 340 -2.82 1.35 12.49
C VAL A 340 -3.22 0.69 13.80
N PHE A 341 -3.41 -0.64 13.83
CA PHE A 341 -3.81 -1.35 15.04
C PHE A 341 -2.63 -1.83 15.90
N HIS A 342 -1.49 -2.16 15.30
CA HIS A 342 -0.39 -2.86 15.98
C HIS A 342 0.93 -2.10 15.95
N GLY A 343 0.99 -0.95 15.28
CA GLY A 343 2.23 -0.22 15.07
C GLY A 343 3.19 -0.94 14.12
N PHE A 344 4.40 -0.41 14.01
CA PHE A 344 5.45 -0.90 13.10
C PHE A 344 6.01 -2.30 13.40
N PRO A 345 6.07 -2.79 14.66
CA PRO A 345 6.61 -4.11 14.95
C PRO A 345 5.86 -5.27 14.29
N VAL A 346 4.61 -5.05 13.85
CA VAL A 346 3.85 -6.03 13.07
C VAL A 346 4.61 -6.51 11.84
N VAL A 347 5.45 -5.67 11.23
CA VAL A 347 6.29 -6.06 10.09
C VAL A 347 7.31 -7.13 10.49
N GLY A 348 7.92 -6.99 11.67
CA GLY A 348 8.85 -7.97 12.24
C GLY A 348 8.16 -9.30 12.52
N LYS A 349 7.01 -9.24 13.20
CA LYS A 349 6.15 -10.41 13.48
C LYS A 349 5.77 -11.17 12.22
N VAL A 350 5.20 -10.48 11.22
CA VAL A 350 4.77 -11.07 9.95
C VAL A 350 5.93 -11.79 9.24
N LYS A 351 7.12 -11.17 9.21
CA LYS A 351 8.30 -11.78 8.57
C LYS A 351 8.77 -13.04 9.29
N ARG A 352 8.78 -13.06 10.63
CA ARG A 352 9.19 -14.22 11.42
C ARG A 352 8.20 -15.37 11.23
N GLU A 353 6.92 -15.11 11.46
CA GLU A 353 5.85 -16.11 11.31
C GLU A 353 5.81 -16.69 9.90
N LEU A 354 5.97 -15.85 8.86
CA LEU A 354 6.05 -16.33 7.48
C LEU A 354 7.26 -17.26 7.27
N ALA A 355 8.43 -16.89 7.80
CA ALA A 355 9.63 -17.73 7.67
C ALA A 355 9.45 -19.09 8.36
N ASP A 356 8.78 -19.12 9.51
CA ASP A 356 8.51 -20.37 10.24
C ASP A 356 7.50 -21.25 9.50
N LEU A 357 6.45 -20.67 8.93
CA LEU A 357 5.48 -21.38 8.10
C LEU A 357 6.11 -21.95 6.82
N LEU A 358 6.99 -21.19 6.16
CA LEU A 358 7.74 -21.67 4.99
C LEU A 358 8.62 -22.86 5.35
N ARG A 359 9.40 -22.77 6.44
CA ARG A 359 10.26 -23.88 6.90
C ARG A 359 9.46 -25.10 7.29
N ARG A 360 8.33 -24.91 7.99
CA ARG A 360 7.41 -25.99 8.40
C ARG A 360 6.92 -26.78 7.18
N ASP A 361 6.59 -26.09 6.09
CA ASP A 361 6.08 -26.71 4.87
C ASP A 361 7.20 -27.09 3.87
N GLY A 362 8.47 -27.07 4.31
CA GLY A 362 9.61 -27.55 3.53
C GLY A 362 10.16 -26.58 2.49
N TYR A 363 9.74 -25.31 2.50
CA TYR A 363 10.20 -24.30 1.57
C TYR A 363 11.45 -23.57 2.08
N THR A 364 12.43 -23.39 1.20
CA THR A 364 13.65 -22.60 1.45
C THR A 364 13.52 -21.17 0.93
N ASN A 365 12.55 -20.91 0.07
CA ASN A 365 12.29 -19.59 -0.52
C ASN A 365 10.79 -19.34 -0.69
N VAL A 366 10.36 -18.08 -0.49
CA VAL A 366 8.97 -17.64 -0.73
C VAL A 366 8.47 -18.05 -2.11
N SER A 367 9.32 -17.98 -3.15
CA SER A 367 8.96 -18.33 -4.53
C SER A 367 8.43 -19.75 -4.69
N GLN A 368 8.87 -20.69 -3.85
CA GLN A 368 8.43 -22.08 -3.90
C GLN A 368 6.99 -22.24 -3.40
N ALA A 369 6.57 -21.36 -2.48
CA ALA A 369 5.23 -21.35 -1.91
C ALA A 369 4.21 -20.58 -2.77
N VAL A 370 4.65 -19.81 -3.77
CA VAL A 370 3.74 -19.01 -4.62
C VAL A 370 2.81 -19.95 -5.39
N GLY A 371 1.50 -19.74 -5.20
CA GLY A 371 0.45 -20.42 -5.96
C GLY A 371 0.35 -21.92 -5.69
N THR A 372 0.88 -22.44 -4.58
CA THR A 372 0.83 -23.87 -4.26
C THR A 372 -0.59 -24.41 -4.09
N ASP A 373 -1.56 -23.57 -3.75
CA ASP A 373 -2.98 -23.97 -3.65
C ASP A 373 -3.57 -24.42 -5.00
N HIS A 374 -2.88 -24.15 -6.11
CA HIS A 374 -3.31 -24.49 -7.47
C HIS A 374 -2.57 -25.71 -8.05
N ARG A 375 -1.61 -26.28 -7.33
CA ARG A 375 -0.88 -27.48 -7.77
C ARG A 375 -1.72 -28.68 -7.33
N ILE A 376 -2.35 -29.35 -8.29
CA ILE A 376 -3.10 -30.62 -8.07
C ILE A 376 -2.10 -31.77 -8.11
#